data_AF-A0A9X1HGK5-F1
#
_entry.id   AF-A0A9X1HGK5-F1
#
_cell.length_a   1.000
_cell.length_b   1.000
_cell.length_c   1.000
_cell.angle_alpha   90.00
_cell.angle_beta   90.00
_cell.angle_gamma   90.00
#
_symmetry.space_group_name_H-M   'P 1'
#
loop_
_entity.id
_entity.type
_entity.pdbx_description
1 polymer ?
#
loop_
_entity_poly.entity_id
_entity_poly.type
_entity_poly.pdbx_seq_one_letter_code
_entity_poly.pdbx_strand_id
1 'polypeptide(L)'
;GTQSYYRQACGVVVDLIKSKKFSGRALLLAGAPGTGKTALALAISQELGSKVPFCPMVGSEVYSTEVKKTEVLAEVFRRAIGKRCDKT
;
A
#
# COMPACT_ATOMS: atom_id res chain seq x y z
N GLY A 1 8.15 -2.37 -23.96
CA GLY A 1 7.12 -3.33 -23.52
C GLY A 1 6.46 -2.81 -22.26
N THR A 2 5.12 -2.76 -22.21
CA THR A 2 4.34 -2.04 -21.17
C THR A 2 4.71 -2.41 -19.72
N GLN A 3 5.16 -3.63 -19.48
CA GLN A 3 5.60 -4.10 -18.16
C GLN A 3 6.86 -3.38 -17.62
N SER A 4 7.77 -2.94 -18.49
CA SER A 4 8.96 -2.19 -18.06
C SER A 4 8.59 -0.80 -17.54
N TYR A 5 7.57 -0.17 -18.14
CA TYR A 5 7.07 1.14 -17.72
C TYR A 5 6.47 1.08 -16.31
N TYR A 6 5.65 0.07 -16.00
CA TYR A 6 5.07 -0.08 -14.66
C TYR A 6 6.16 -0.25 -13.59
N ARG A 7 7.20 -1.03 -13.85
CA ARG A 7 8.32 -1.20 -12.91
C ARG A 7 9.09 0.09 -12.69
N GLN A 8 9.39 0.82 -13.77
CA GLN A 8 10.05 2.13 -13.67
C GLN A 8 9.21 3.13 -12.87
N ALA A 9 7.91 3.22 -13.14
CA ALA A 9 7.00 4.07 -12.40
C ALA A 9 6.93 3.69 -10.90
N CYS A 10 6.91 2.39 -10.58
CA CYS A 10 6.97 1.92 -9.19
C CYS A 10 8.28 2.33 -8.50
N GLY A 11 9.42 2.24 -9.20
CA GLY A 11 10.71 2.70 -8.69
C GLY A 11 10.71 4.18 -8.31
N VAL A 12 10.16 5.05 -9.17
CA VAL A 12 10.01 6.48 -8.87
C VAL A 12 9.15 6.70 -7.61
N VAL A 13 8.07 5.93 -7.44
CA VAL A 13 7.24 6.04 -6.23
C VAL A 13 8.01 5.61 -4.98
N VAL A 14 8.77 4.51 -5.04
CA VAL A 14 9.63 4.07 -3.93
C VAL A 14 10.63 5.15 -3.55
N ASP A 15 11.26 5.79 -4.53
CA ASP A 15 12.22 6.88 -4.31
C ASP A 15 11.56 8.11 -3.66
N LEU A 16 10.34 8.46 -4.09
CA LEU A 16 9.56 9.54 -3.50
C LEU A 16 9.17 9.25 -2.05
N ILE A 17 8.82 8.00 -1.73
CA ILE A 17 8.51 7.56 -0.37
C ILE A 17 9.76 7.62 0.51
N LYS A 18 10.90 7.07 0.04
CA LYS A 18 12.19 7.13 0.75
C LYS A 18 12.65 8.58 0.97
N SER A 19 12.40 9.46 0.00
CA SER A 19 12.71 10.90 0.08
C SER A 19 11.71 11.70 0.92
N LYS A 20 10.70 11.06 1.54
CA LYS A 20 9.63 11.69 2.33
C LYS A 20 8.76 12.70 1.56
N LYS A 21 8.77 12.66 0.22
CA LYS A 21 7.99 13.55 -0.67
C LYS A 21 6.62 12.99 -1.05
N PHE A 22 6.25 11.83 -0.51
CA PHE A 22 5.00 11.12 -0.79
C PHE A 22 4.01 11.09 0.39
N SER A 23 4.17 11.98 1.38
CA SER A 23 3.25 12.05 2.53
C SER A 23 1.84 12.51 2.11
N GLY A 24 0.79 11.83 2.60
CA GLY A 24 -0.61 12.18 2.33
C GLY A 24 -1.07 11.95 0.90
N ARG A 25 -0.33 11.17 0.10
CA ARG A 25 -0.66 10.87 -1.30
C ARG A 25 -1.11 9.40 -1.45
N ALA A 26 -1.98 9.16 -2.42
CA ALA A 26 -2.42 7.81 -2.80
C ALA A 26 -1.82 7.42 -4.16
N LEU A 27 -1.53 6.13 -4.32
CA LEU A 27 -1.12 5.52 -5.58
C LEU A 27 -2.29 4.66 -6.12
N LEU A 28 -2.73 4.94 -7.34
CA LEU A 28 -3.75 4.14 -8.03
C LEU A 28 -3.10 3.29 -9.14
N LEU A 29 -3.18 1.97 -9.01
CA LEU A 29 -2.74 1.03 -10.05
C LEU A 29 -3.95 0.60 -10.89
N ALA A 30 -4.01 1.03 -12.15
CA ALA A 30 -5.11 0.75 -13.07
C ALA A 30 -4.67 -0.14 -14.24
N GLY A 31 -5.55 -1.03 -14.70
CA GLY A 31 -5.33 -1.90 -15.87
C GLY A 31 -6.32 -3.07 -15.91
N ALA A 32 -6.25 -3.92 -16.95
CA ALA A 32 -7.08 -5.12 -17.06
C ALA A 32 -6.86 -6.12 -15.91
N PRO A 33 -7.84 -6.98 -15.54
CA PRO A 33 -7.64 -8.04 -14.55
C PRO A 33 -6.46 -8.95 -14.93
N GLY A 34 -5.76 -9.51 -13.94
CA GLY A 34 -4.60 -10.39 -14.19
C GLY A 34 -3.28 -9.69 -14.56
N THR A 35 -3.25 -8.36 -14.68
CA THR A 35 -2.02 -7.59 -15.02
C THR A 35 -1.03 -7.38 -13.87
N GLY A 36 -1.22 -8.05 -12.72
CA GLY A 36 -0.26 -8.03 -11.62
C GLY A 36 -0.31 -6.81 -10.69
N LYS A 37 -1.39 -6.02 -10.69
CA LYS A 37 -1.55 -4.84 -9.80
C LYS A 37 -1.26 -5.13 -8.32
N THR A 38 -1.87 -6.18 -7.77
CA THR A 38 -1.65 -6.60 -6.37
C THR A 38 -0.20 -7.04 -6.13
N ALA A 39 0.39 -7.74 -7.10
CA ALA A 39 1.79 -8.16 -7.02
C ALA A 39 2.75 -6.96 -7.05
N LEU A 40 2.46 -5.93 -7.85
CA LEU A 40 3.22 -4.68 -7.86
C LEU A 40 3.11 -3.94 -6.53
N ALA A 41 1.91 -3.86 -5.93
CA ALA A 41 1.72 -3.26 -4.62
C ALA A 41 2.54 -3.97 -3.53
N LEU A 42 2.56 -5.31 -3.56
CA LEU A 42 3.39 -6.11 -2.66
C LEU A 42 4.88 -5.88 -2.90
N ALA A 43 5.31 -5.85 -4.15
CA ALA A 43 6.71 -5.59 -4.51
C ALA A 43 7.20 -4.22 -4.02
N ILE A 44 6.39 -3.15 -4.19
CA ILE A 44 6.69 -1.82 -3.63
C ILE A 44 6.88 -1.91 -2.12
N SER A 45 5.99 -2.60 -1.40
CA SER A 45 6.11 -2.74 0.06
C SER A 45 7.40 -3.46 0.47
N GLN A 46 7.77 -4.52 -0.26
CA GLN A 46 9.01 -5.27 0.00
C GLN A 46 10.25 -4.40 -0.25
N GLU A 47 10.22 -3.55 -1.28
CA GLU A 47 11.33 -2.68 -1.66
C GLU A 47 11.51 -1.45 -0.75
N LEU A 48 10.46 -1.05 -0.03
CA LEU A 48 10.53 -0.06 1.05
C LEU A 48 11.20 -0.63 2.32
N GLY A 49 11.15 -1.95 2.52
CA GLY A 49 11.89 -2.67 3.54
C GLY A 49 11.07 -3.73 4.27
N SER A 50 11.76 -4.72 4.85
CA SER A 50 11.16 -5.86 5.55
C SER A 50 10.31 -5.50 6.78
N LYS A 51 10.45 -4.28 7.30
CA LYS A 51 9.71 -3.77 8.45
C LYS A 51 8.45 -2.95 8.08
N VAL A 52 8.17 -2.79 6.79
CA VAL A 52 6.98 -2.05 6.32
C VAL A 52 5.79 -3.01 6.25
N PRO A 53 4.71 -2.80 7.02
CA PRO A 53 3.56 -3.67 7.00
C PRO A 53 2.79 -3.52 5.68
N PHE A 54 2.47 -4.64 5.04
CA PHE A 54 1.56 -4.70 3.89
C PHE A 54 0.19 -5.20 4.35
N CYS A 55 -0.83 -4.35 4.27
CA CYS A 55 -2.19 -4.65 4.72
C CYS A 55 -3.17 -4.58 3.53
N PRO A 56 -3.39 -5.70 2.81
CA PRO A 56 -4.44 -5.74 1.78
C PRO A 56 -5.82 -5.66 2.43
N MET A 57 -6.76 -4.97 1.78
CA MET A 57 -8.17 -4.89 2.16
C MET A 57 -9.03 -4.95 0.90
N VAL A 58 -10.09 -5.73 0.92
CA VAL A 58 -11.13 -5.72 -0.12
C VAL A 58 -12.17 -4.66 0.21
N GLY A 59 -12.62 -3.87 -0.77
CA GLY A 59 -13.56 -2.75 -0.53
C GLY A 59 -14.90 -3.17 0.10
N SER A 60 -15.33 -4.42 -0.06
CA SER A 60 -16.49 -4.97 0.62
C SER A 60 -16.32 -5.08 2.14
N GLU A 61 -15.09 -5.21 2.64
CA GLU A 61 -14.79 -5.28 4.07
C GLU A 61 -15.12 -3.98 4.82
N VAL A 62 -15.21 -2.85 4.10
CA VAL A 62 -15.61 -1.55 4.67
C VAL A 62 -17.09 -1.54 5.08
N TYR A 63 -17.90 -2.42 4.49
CA TYR A 63 -19.33 -2.50 4.76
C TYR A 63 -19.59 -3.50 5.89
N SER A 64 -19.83 -2.97 7.09
CA SER A 64 -20.29 -3.74 8.26
C SER A 64 -21.63 -3.19 8.75
N THR A 65 -22.49 -4.07 9.26
CA THR A 65 -23.74 -3.73 9.95
C THR A 65 -23.50 -3.27 11.38
N GLU A 66 -22.37 -3.67 11.98
CA GLU A 66 -22.06 -3.48 13.41
C GLU A 66 -21.11 -2.30 13.64
N VAL A 67 -20.20 -2.06 12.68
CA VAL A 67 -19.13 -1.06 12.80
C VAL A 67 -19.31 0.03 11.75
N LYS A 68 -19.11 1.29 12.15
CA LYS A 68 -19.15 2.43 11.22
C LYS A 68 -18.04 2.29 10.17
N LYS A 69 -18.37 2.57 8.90
CA LYS A 69 -17.43 2.54 7.76
C LYS A 69 -16.12 3.31 8.01
N THR A 70 -16.21 4.46 8.68
CA THR A 70 -15.06 5.29 9.04
C THR A 70 -14.14 4.61 10.05
N GLU A 71 -14.69 3.86 10.99
CA GLU A 71 -13.93 3.15 12.02
C GLU A 71 -13.16 1.98 11.40
N VAL A 72 -13.79 1.25 10.48
CA VAL A 72 -13.13 0.16 9.72
C VAL A 72 -11.92 0.70 8.94
N LEU A 73 -12.09 1.82 8.24
CA LEU A 73 -10.98 2.48 7.54
C LEU A 73 -9.89 2.94 8.51
N ALA A 74 -10.27 3.57 9.63
CA ALA A 74 -9.33 4.04 10.64
C ALA A 74 -8.53 2.88 11.28
N GLU A 75 -9.15 1.72 11.48
CA GLU A 75 -8.47 0.51 11.95
C GLU A 75 -7.45 0.01 10.93
N VAL A 76 -7.80 -0.10 9.65
CA VAL A 76 -6.85 -0.54 8.62
C VAL A 76 -5.69 0.43 8.46
N PHE A 77 -5.92 1.74 8.52
CA PHE A 77 -4.83 2.71 8.57
C PHE A 77 -3.92 2.52 9.79
N ARG A 78 -4.50 2.26 10.97
CA ARG A 78 -3.71 1.96 12.19
C ARG A 78 -2.85 0.70 12.04
N ARG A 79 -3.36 -0.34 11.38
CA ARG A 79 -2.61 -1.59 11.12
C ARG A 79 -1.48 -1.38 10.09
N ALA A 80 -1.70 -0.51 9.11
CA ALA A 80 -0.71 -0.16 8.09
C ALA A 80 0.38 0.82 8.58
N ILE A 81 0.22 1.42 9.76
CA ILE A 81 1.24 2.26 10.39
C ILE A 81 2.05 1.39 11.35
N GLY A 82 3.28 1.03 10.94
CA GLY A 82 4.19 0.25 11.78
C GLY A 82 4.55 1.01 13.06
N LYS A 83 4.16 0.49 14.23
CA LYS A 83 4.74 0.93 15.51
C LYS A 83 6.15 0.37 15.61
N ARG A 84 7.15 1.24 15.62
CA ARG A 84 8.53 0.85 15.92
C ARG A 84 8.62 0.56 17.41
N CYS A 85 8.33 -0.67 17.81
CA CYS A 85 8.75 -1.15 19.12
C CYS A 85 10.22 -1.54 18.99
N ASP A 86 11.13 -0.62 19.32
CA ASP A 86 12.52 -1.00 19.62
C ASP A 86 12.44 -1.97 20.82
N LYS A 87 12.60 -3.26 20.54
CA LYS A 87 12.94 -4.22 21.58
C LYS A 87 14.45 -4.18 21.67
N THR A 88 14.91 -3.60 22.77
CA THR A 88 16.27 -3.58 23.30
C THR A 88 16.94 -4.94 23.21
#